data_AF-A0A0N1IGR1-F1
#
_entry.id   AF-A0A0N1IGR1-F1
#
_cell.length_a   1.000
_cell.length_b   1.000
_cell.length_c   1.000
_cell.angle_alpha   90.00
_cell.angle_beta   90.00
_cell.angle_gamma   90.00
#
_symmetry.space_group_name_H-M   'P 1'
#
loop_
_entity.id
_entity.type
_entity.pdbx_description
1 polymer ?
#
loop_
_entity_poly.entity_id
_entity_poly.type
_entity_poly.pdbx_seq_one_letter_code
_entity_poly.pdbx_strand_id
1 'polypeptide(L)'
;MATCAMRTGWLASVGTSKYSSICPKILQSALVYPNVLNSTTILTQKSNETDDEEPQAIARYNLMPPRFRLHRDIIFSLEDLFVLPIGLDVGILGVTAYFITRLKKADPSNVAQIFGPDPWSKESELHPEKVVKCIAHRGASLDAPENTMQAFKYCVDRDCNFVELDVRSSRDGHLVLLHDEGLGRLTGAEINNVHVMDWDEIKNIDIGANHPNRQQFKEVHLCLLDDALKYLLANDVRVIIDVKGEDKEVVDGIVKAFSDQPNLHQRAVVTSFNPFVLYRVLLEVARRALRRLVGQPAAGEAVLARSSARPLPRQHAAGGA
;
A
#
# COMPACT_ATOMS: atom_id res chain seq x y z
N MET A 1 0.78 38.90 -6.23
CA MET A 1 0.89 39.39 -4.85
C MET A 1 -0.53 39.62 -4.32
N ALA A 2 -1.04 38.69 -3.52
CA ALA A 2 -2.21 38.90 -2.67
C ALA A 2 -2.03 37.98 -1.46
N THR A 3 -1.37 38.52 -0.45
CA THR A 3 -1.24 37.99 0.91
C THR A 3 -2.61 38.06 1.58
N CYS A 4 -3.14 36.93 2.06
CA CYS A 4 -4.28 36.95 2.99
C CYS A 4 -3.76 36.67 4.40
N ALA A 5 -3.73 37.72 5.21
CA ALA A 5 -3.27 37.73 6.59
C ALA A 5 -4.37 37.26 7.56
N MET A 6 -3.89 36.68 8.65
CA MET A 6 -4.61 36.20 9.82
C MET A 6 -5.59 37.21 10.43
N ARG A 7 -6.68 36.71 11.02
CA ARG A 7 -7.36 37.36 12.16
C ARG A 7 -7.05 36.57 13.42
N THR A 8 -6.13 37.11 14.22
CA THR A 8 -5.79 36.68 15.57
C THR A 8 -6.76 37.26 16.60
N GLY A 9 -6.92 36.57 17.71
CA GLY A 9 -7.63 37.10 18.87
C GLY A 9 -7.80 36.12 20.03
N TRP A 10 -6.70 35.62 20.60
CA TRP A 10 -6.45 35.66 22.05
C TRP A 10 -5.02 35.19 22.41
N LEU A 11 -4.26 36.19 22.88
CA LEU A 11 -3.11 36.22 23.78
C LEU A 11 -2.13 35.02 23.90
N ALA A 12 -0.89 35.38 23.58
CA ALA A 12 0.38 34.71 23.81
C ALA A 12 0.56 34.08 25.20
N SER A 13 0.95 32.80 25.21
CA SER A 13 1.86 32.21 26.19
C SER A 13 2.31 30.83 25.69
N VAL A 14 3.58 30.76 25.27
CA VAL A 14 4.45 29.56 25.32
C VAL A 14 3.94 28.27 24.65
N GLY A 15 4.60 27.87 23.56
CA GLY A 15 4.57 26.47 23.12
C GLY A 15 4.66 26.25 21.62
N THR A 16 5.87 26.14 21.09
CA THR A 16 6.16 25.46 19.83
C THR A 16 5.68 24.01 19.92
N SER A 17 4.59 23.61 19.24
CA SER A 17 4.25 22.18 19.10
C SER A 17 3.23 21.89 17.99
N LYS A 18 3.43 20.73 17.36
CA LYS A 18 2.49 19.93 16.52
C LYS A 18 2.25 20.31 15.04
N TYR A 19 3.30 20.57 14.26
CA TYR A 19 3.30 20.31 12.80
C TYR A 19 4.62 19.64 12.40
N SER A 20 4.88 18.44 12.95
CA SER A 20 6.13 17.71 12.71
C SER A 20 6.01 16.29 13.27
N SER A 21 5.65 15.31 12.44
CA SER A 21 5.91 13.90 12.78
C SER A 21 5.66 12.91 11.64
N ILE A 22 4.78 13.22 10.68
CA ILE A 22 4.39 12.23 9.66
C ILE A 22 5.50 11.97 8.63
N CYS A 23 6.20 13.01 8.16
CA CYS A 23 7.19 12.89 7.07
C CYS A 23 8.43 12.04 7.44
N PRO A 24 9.12 12.24 8.57
CA PRO A 24 10.34 11.47 8.89
C PRO A 24 10.07 10.00 9.24
N LYS A 25 8.91 9.68 9.83
CA LYS A 25 8.59 8.32 10.30
C LYS A 25 8.11 7.40 9.16
N ILE A 26 7.32 7.91 8.21
CA ILE A 26 6.96 7.17 6.98
C ILE A 26 8.22 6.80 6.17
N LEU A 27 9.23 7.67 6.17
CA LEU A 27 10.53 7.47 5.51
C LEU A 27 11.39 6.36 6.16
N GLN A 28 11.24 6.09 7.47
CA GLN A 28 12.08 5.11 8.18
C GLN A 28 11.66 3.64 7.97
N SER A 29 10.41 3.39 7.58
CA SER A 29 9.85 2.04 7.35
C SER A 29 9.57 1.70 5.88
N ALA A 30 10.07 2.53 4.94
CA ALA A 30 9.92 2.31 3.50
C ALA A 30 10.85 1.21 2.96
N LEU A 31 10.25 0.24 2.30
CA LEU A 31 10.85 -0.98 1.76
C LEU A 31 10.57 -1.05 0.25
N VAL A 32 11.48 -1.61 -0.55
CA VAL A 32 11.34 -1.67 -2.03
C VAL A 32 11.61 -3.07 -2.53
N TYR A 33 10.97 -3.41 -3.65
CA TYR A 33 11.47 -4.45 -4.52
C TYR A 33 11.61 -3.94 -5.97
N PRO A 34 12.74 -4.23 -6.64
CA PRO A 34 12.87 -3.99 -8.06
C PRO A 34 11.93 -4.94 -8.81
N ASN A 35 11.06 -4.40 -9.66
CA ASN A 35 10.36 -5.20 -10.64
C ASN A 35 11.42 -5.75 -11.62
N VAL A 36 11.22 -6.96 -12.15
CA VAL A 36 12.12 -7.60 -13.14
C VAL A 36 12.24 -6.79 -14.46
N LEU A 37 11.55 -5.64 -14.54
CA LEU A 37 11.42 -4.76 -15.71
C LEU A 37 11.80 -3.29 -15.43
N ASN A 38 12.76 -3.01 -14.53
CA ASN A 38 13.31 -1.66 -14.27
C ASN A 38 12.35 -0.62 -13.64
N SER A 39 11.26 -1.05 -13.00
CA SER A 39 10.38 -0.16 -12.24
C SER A 39 10.35 -0.53 -10.75
N THR A 40 10.36 0.46 -9.86
CA THR A 40 10.46 0.25 -8.41
C THR A 40 9.13 0.58 -7.73
N THR A 41 8.57 -0.34 -6.94
CA THR A 41 7.43 -0.01 -6.05
C THR A 41 7.95 0.13 -4.61
N ILE A 42 7.61 1.24 -3.96
CA ILE A 42 7.88 1.46 -2.54
C ILE A 42 6.69 0.95 -1.73
N LEU A 43 6.96 0.09 -0.76
CA LEU A 43 6.04 -0.48 0.22
C LEU A 43 6.47 -0.03 1.63
N THR A 44 5.62 0.60 2.43
CA THR A 44 5.98 0.98 3.81
C THR A 44 5.00 0.44 4.85
N GLN A 45 5.53 -0.02 5.98
CA GLN A 45 4.71 -0.43 7.12
C GLN A 45 4.37 0.78 7.98
N LYS A 46 3.09 0.94 8.31
CA LYS A 46 2.60 1.97 9.22
C LYS A 46 2.71 1.49 10.67
N SER A 47 3.28 2.31 11.55
CA SER A 47 3.40 2.02 12.99
C SER A 47 2.21 2.59 13.76
N ASN A 48 1.66 1.81 14.70
CA ASN A 48 0.67 2.30 15.68
C ASN A 48 1.41 3.09 16.78
N GLU A 49 1.67 4.38 16.54
CA GLU A 49 1.96 5.30 17.65
C GLU A 49 0.78 6.26 17.74
N THR A 50 0.07 6.22 18.86
CA THR A 50 -0.98 7.17 19.23
C THR A 50 -0.38 8.57 19.39
N ASP A 51 -1.02 9.59 18.82
CA ASP A 51 -0.54 10.99 18.73
C ASP A 51 -0.42 11.76 20.06
N ASP A 52 -0.43 11.06 21.20
CA ASP A 52 -0.36 11.62 22.54
C ASP A 52 0.61 10.82 23.40
N GLU A 53 1.91 11.14 23.36
CA GLU A 53 2.79 11.14 24.54
C GLU A 53 4.18 11.74 24.21
N GLU A 54 4.67 12.60 25.11
CA GLU A 54 5.96 13.27 25.07
C GLU A 54 7.14 12.27 25.20
N PRO A 55 8.33 12.58 24.64
CA PRO A 55 9.46 11.66 24.64
C PRO A 55 10.25 11.76 25.95
N GLN A 56 9.94 10.88 26.90
CA GLN A 56 10.86 10.57 28.00
C GLN A 56 11.32 9.11 27.92
N ALA A 57 12.64 8.94 28.08
CA ALA A 57 13.37 7.69 28.28
C ALA A 57 13.66 6.84 27.03
N ILE A 58 14.78 7.18 26.36
CA ILE A 58 15.66 6.21 25.71
C ILE A 58 16.16 5.22 26.78
N ALA A 59 15.49 4.07 26.91
CA ALA A 59 15.97 2.96 27.72
C ALA A 59 16.53 1.88 26.80
N ARG A 60 17.87 1.74 26.88
CA ARG A 60 18.67 0.68 26.26
C ARG A 60 18.15 -0.70 26.67
N TYR A 61 17.65 -1.49 25.73
CA TYR A 61 17.52 -2.94 25.92
C TYR A 61 18.74 -3.67 25.38
N ASN A 62 19.74 -3.81 26.26
CA ASN A 62 20.72 -4.89 26.18
C ASN A 62 20.01 -6.18 26.63
N LEU A 63 19.66 -7.06 25.68
CA LEU A 63 19.26 -8.42 26.01
C LEU A 63 20.50 -9.32 25.96
N MET A 64 21.12 -9.52 27.12
CA MET A 64 21.97 -10.69 27.38
C MET A 64 21.08 -11.94 27.53
N PRO A 65 21.47 -13.11 27.00
CA PRO A 65 20.72 -14.34 27.23
C PRO A 65 21.04 -14.95 28.62
N PRO A 66 20.11 -15.72 29.21
CA PRO A 66 20.28 -16.31 30.53
C PRO A 66 21.28 -17.48 30.51
N ARG A 67 22.10 -17.58 31.57
CA ARG A 67 23.03 -18.70 31.80
C ARG A 67 22.23 -19.96 32.16
N PHE A 68 22.21 -20.94 31.26
CA PHE A 68 21.83 -22.32 31.58
C PHE A 68 23.07 -23.12 32.00
N ARG A 69 22.97 -23.75 33.18
CA ARG A 69 23.99 -24.64 33.75
C ARG A 69 23.56 -26.08 33.45
N LEU A 70 24.27 -26.76 32.56
CA LEU A 70 24.04 -28.18 32.25
C LEU A 70 25.02 -29.06 33.04
N HIS A 71 24.46 -29.97 33.84
CA HIS A 71 25.19 -31.09 34.41
C HIS A 71 25.38 -32.17 33.34
N ARG A 72 26.62 -32.66 33.22
CA ARG A 72 27.05 -33.99 32.75
C ARG A 72 26.06 -35.08 33.21
N ASP A 73 25.67 -36.10 32.46
CA ASP A 73 26.34 -36.95 31.47
C ASP A 73 25.31 -37.54 30.50
N ILE A 74 25.71 -37.89 29.26
CA ILE A 74 25.24 -39.08 28.51
C ILE A 74 26.25 -39.31 27.37
N ILE A 75 26.84 -40.50 27.37
CA ILE A 75 27.73 -41.02 26.34
C ILE A 75 26.85 -41.71 25.30
N PHE A 76 26.92 -41.29 24.03
CA PHE A 76 26.56 -42.13 22.89
C PHE A 76 27.61 -41.97 21.79
N SER A 77 28.28 -43.07 21.49
CA SER A 77 29.18 -43.25 20.36
C SER A 77 28.34 -43.63 19.14
N LEU A 78 28.46 -42.86 18.05
CA LEU A 78 28.04 -43.22 16.70
C LEU A 78 29.06 -42.62 15.75
N GLU A 79 30.03 -43.44 15.36
CA GLU A 79 30.93 -43.18 14.24
C GLU A 79 30.11 -43.28 12.93
N ASP A 80 30.41 -42.37 12.00
CA ASP A 80 30.02 -42.36 10.59
C ASP A 80 28.59 -41.95 10.17
N LEU A 81 28.19 -40.75 10.60
CA LEU A 81 27.41 -39.84 9.75
C LEU A 81 27.72 -38.39 10.13
N PHE A 82 28.31 -37.60 9.25
CA PHE A 82 28.60 -36.18 9.48
C PHE A 82 27.30 -35.36 9.45
N VAL A 83 26.49 -35.51 10.49
CA VAL A 83 25.33 -34.69 10.79
C VAL A 83 25.88 -33.47 11.53
N LEU A 84 25.96 -32.32 10.86
CA LEU A 84 26.07 -31.05 11.58
C LEU A 84 24.98 -31.05 12.66
N PRO A 85 25.25 -30.65 13.91
CA PRO A 85 24.23 -30.68 14.96
C PRO A 85 23.02 -29.96 14.40
N ILE A 86 21.85 -30.61 14.38
CA ILE A 86 20.65 -30.21 13.61
C ILE A 86 20.33 -28.71 13.74
N GLY A 87 20.74 -28.05 14.82
CA GLY A 87 20.65 -26.60 15.02
C GLY A 87 21.54 -25.70 14.13
N LEU A 88 22.69 -26.15 13.60
CA LEU A 88 23.53 -25.33 12.73
C LEU A 88 22.94 -25.23 11.32
N ASP A 89 22.45 -26.35 10.76
CA ASP A 89 21.81 -26.36 9.44
C ASP A 89 20.46 -25.64 9.47
N VAL A 90 19.64 -25.88 10.51
CA VAL A 90 18.39 -25.14 10.72
C VAL A 90 18.68 -23.66 10.98
N GLY A 91 19.77 -23.34 11.67
CA GLY A 91 20.22 -21.97 11.91
C GLY A 91 20.66 -21.26 10.63
N ILE A 92 21.51 -21.89 9.81
CA ILE A 92 21.97 -21.35 8.53
C ILE A 92 20.81 -21.23 7.55
N LEU A 93 19.92 -22.23 7.46
CA LEU A 93 18.72 -22.18 6.64
C LEU A 93 17.77 -21.09 7.13
N GLY A 94 17.59 -20.93 8.44
CA GLY A 94 16.75 -19.88 9.04
C GLY A 94 17.31 -18.47 8.79
N VAL A 95 18.62 -18.29 8.95
CA VAL A 95 19.31 -17.03 8.64
C VAL A 95 19.23 -16.74 7.14
N THR A 96 19.51 -17.73 6.30
CA THR A 96 19.42 -17.60 4.84
C THR A 96 17.99 -17.27 4.41
N ALA A 97 16.99 -17.97 4.95
CA ALA A 97 15.58 -17.68 4.73
C ALA A 97 15.23 -16.27 5.19
N TYR A 98 15.71 -15.81 6.35
CA TYR A 98 15.51 -14.44 6.81
C TYR A 98 16.14 -13.42 5.85
N PHE A 99 17.39 -13.61 5.42
CA PHE A 99 18.04 -12.68 4.49
C PHE A 99 17.41 -12.66 3.09
N ILE A 100 16.82 -13.77 2.65
CA ILE A 100 16.09 -13.90 1.38
C ILE A 100 14.68 -13.31 1.48
N THR A 101 13.98 -13.53 2.59
CA THR A 101 12.57 -13.15 2.77
C THR A 101 12.37 -11.78 3.42
N ARG A 102 13.40 -11.24 4.09
CA ARG A 102 13.31 -9.90 4.68
C ARG A 102 13.08 -8.85 3.61
N LEU A 103 12.22 -7.90 3.93
CA LEU A 103 11.98 -6.74 3.11
C LEU A 103 13.26 -5.90 3.04
N LYS A 104 13.69 -5.56 1.82
CA LYS A 104 14.87 -4.70 1.59
C LYS A 104 14.46 -3.23 1.74
N LYS A 105 15.36 -2.40 2.27
CA LYS A 105 15.16 -0.94 2.33
C LYS A 105 14.96 -0.35 0.94
N ALA A 106 14.19 0.72 0.87
CA ALA A 106 13.98 1.47 -0.35
C ALA A 106 15.27 2.05 -0.92
N ASP A 107 15.43 2.00 -2.25
CA ASP A 107 16.50 2.74 -2.92
C ASP A 107 16.26 4.24 -2.68
N PRO A 108 17.21 4.97 -2.08
CA PRO A 108 17.06 6.39 -1.78
C PRO A 108 16.66 7.25 -2.98
N SER A 109 17.10 6.89 -4.19
CA SER A 109 16.76 7.62 -5.41
C SER A 109 15.26 7.54 -5.75
N ASN A 110 14.63 6.38 -5.57
CA ASN A 110 13.20 6.20 -5.80
C ASN A 110 12.37 6.89 -4.72
N VAL A 111 12.84 6.85 -3.47
CA VAL A 111 12.21 7.59 -2.36
C VAL A 111 12.24 9.08 -2.66
N ALA A 112 13.40 9.61 -3.06
CA ALA A 112 13.54 11.02 -3.42
C ALA A 112 12.72 11.40 -4.66
N GLN A 113 12.52 10.48 -5.61
CA GLN A 113 11.68 10.73 -6.77
C GLN A 113 10.20 10.94 -6.39
N ILE A 114 9.70 10.18 -5.41
CA ILE A 114 8.31 10.26 -4.97
C ILE A 114 8.13 11.35 -3.89
N PHE A 115 8.96 11.39 -2.86
CA PHE A 115 8.80 12.33 -1.76
C PHE A 115 9.54 13.66 -1.96
N GLY A 116 10.30 13.78 -3.04
CA GLY A 116 11.14 14.95 -3.25
C GLY A 116 12.32 15.02 -2.27
N PRO A 117 13.09 16.11 -2.33
CA PRO A 117 14.12 16.38 -1.35
C PRO A 117 13.53 16.68 0.02
N ASP A 118 14.33 16.47 1.06
CA ASP A 118 13.98 16.87 2.43
C ASP A 118 13.66 18.38 2.45
N PRO A 119 12.53 18.82 3.07
CA PRO A 119 12.10 20.21 3.04
C PRO A 119 13.13 21.22 3.56
N TRP A 120 14.07 20.80 4.41
CA TRP A 120 15.08 21.65 5.05
C TRP A 120 16.49 21.46 4.46
N SER A 121 16.61 20.83 3.30
CA SER A 121 17.88 20.58 2.62
C SER A 121 18.32 21.74 1.70
N LYS A 122 19.60 21.80 1.34
CA LYS A 122 20.05 22.73 0.27
C LYS A 122 19.41 22.43 -1.08
N GLU A 123 19.02 21.18 -1.31
CA GLU A 123 18.34 20.77 -2.54
C GLU A 123 16.92 21.32 -2.59
N SER A 124 16.19 21.40 -1.47
CA SER A 124 14.87 22.01 -1.42
C SER A 124 14.90 23.53 -1.65
N GLU A 125 15.98 24.22 -1.27
CA GLU A 125 16.18 25.65 -1.59
C GLU A 125 16.39 25.88 -3.09
N LEU A 126 17.09 24.97 -3.77
CA LEU A 126 17.36 25.05 -5.20
C LEU A 126 16.19 24.56 -6.06
N HIS A 127 15.41 23.61 -5.55
CA HIS A 127 14.28 22.97 -6.23
C HIS A 127 13.00 22.98 -5.38
N PRO A 128 12.45 24.18 -5.04
CA PRO A 128 11.26 24.30 -4.19
C PRO A 128 10.01 23.66 -4.80
N GLU A 129 9.98 23.47 -6.12
CA GLU A 129 8.92 22.78 -6.87
C GLU A 129 8.86 21.27 -6.60
N LYS A 130 9.98 20.65 -6.19
CA LYS A 130 10.05 19.21 -5.90
C LYS A 130 9.67 18.87 -4.47
N VAL A 131 9.64 19.87 -3.58
CA VAL A 131 9.39 19.68 -2.15
C VAL A 131 7.93 19.33 -1.91
N VAL A 132 7.71 18.25 -1.15
CA VAL A 132 6.38 17.90 -0.66
C VAL A 132 6.04 18.79 0.53
N LYS A 133 5.13 19.74 0.30
CA LYS A 133 4.69 20.71 1.32
C LYS A 133 3.60 20.14 2.22
N CYS A 134 2.70 19.35 1.63
CA CYS A 134 1.53 18.80 2.30
C CYS A 134 1.16 17.49 1.62
N ILE A 135 0.66 16.53 2.41
CA ILE A 135 0.02 15.32 1.92
C ILE A 135 -1.44 15.39 2.33
N ALA A 136 -2.33 15.51 1.36
CA ALA A 136 -3.77 15.58 1.60
C ALA A 136 -4.29 14.19 2.01
N HIS A 137 -4.42 13.99 3.32
CA HIS A 137 -4.97 12.77 3.91
C HIS A 137 -6.39 12.53 3.41
N ARG A 138 -6.62 11.36 2.79
CA ARG A 138 -7.86 10.94 2.11
C ARG A 138 -8.43 11.96 1.12
N GLY A 139 -7.58 12.78 0.50
CA GLY A 139 -7.99 13.84 -0.44
C GLY A 139 -8.49 15.13 0.22
N ALA A 140 -7.90 15.52 1.36
CA ALA A 140 -8.32 16.70 2.15
C ALA A 140 -9.70 16.50 2.80
N SER A 141 -9.81 15.42 3.56
CA SER A 141 -11.04 14.94 4.21
C SER A 141 -11.75 15.91 5.16
N LEU A 142 -11.08 16.99 5.58
CA LEU A 142 -11.71 18.05 6.38
C LEU A 142 -12.52 19.02 5.52
N ASP A 143 -12.11 19.20 4.27
CA ASP A 143 -12.70 20.16 3.35
C ASP A 143 -13.73 19.51 2.42
N ALA A 144 -13.45 18.30 1.95
CA ALA A 144 -14.27 17.53 1.01
C ALA A 144 -14.47 16.08 1.48
N PRO A 145 -15.57 15.41 1.09
CA PRO A 145 -15.84 14.03 1.50
C PRO A 145 -14.68 13.08 1.18
N GLU A 146 -14.12 12.44 2.21
CA GLU A 146 -12.91 11.62 2.11
C GLU A 146 -12.97 10.53 1.03
N ASN A 147 -11.82 10.19 0.44
CA ASN A 147 -11.67 9.08 -0.52
C ASN A 147 -12.58 9.18 -1.78
N THR A 148 -12.92 10.39 -2.20
CA THR A 148 -13.80 10.64 -3.35
C THR A 148 -13.11 11.40 -4.47
N MET A 149 -13.68 11.30 -5.68
CA MET A 149 -13.20 12.09 -6.82
C MET A 149 -13.34 13.61 -6.56
N GLN A 150 -14.35 14.03 -5.80
CA GLN A 150 -14.57 15.41 -5.40
C GLN A 150 -13.45 15.92 -4.49
N ALA A 151 -13.02 15.09 -3.54
CA ALA A 151 -11.88 15.38 -2.66
C ALA A 151 -10.56 15.51 -3.45
N PHE A 152 -10.31 14.62 -4.41
CA PHE A 152 -9.14 14.70 -5.27
C PHE A 152 -9.15 15.93 -6.18
N LYS A 153 -10.30 16.27 -6.77
CA LYS A 153 -10.48 17.51 -7.55
C LYS A 153 -10.22 18.74 -6.68
N TYR A 154 -10.76 18.77 -5.47
CA TYR A 154 -10.55 19.86 -4.51
C TYR A 154 -9.07 20.07 -4.17
N CYS A 155 -8.31 18.98 -4.06
CA CYS A 155 -6.86 19.00 -3.87
C CYS A 155 -6.13 19.60 -5.09
N VAL A 156 -6.43 19.11 -6.29
CA VAL A 156 -5.83 19.60 -7.55
C VAL A 156 -6.10 21.10 -7.74
N ASP A 157 -7.33 21.55 -7.49
CA ASP A 157 -7.73 22.96 -7.60
C ASP A 157 -6.98 23.90 -6.63
N ARG A 158 -6.26 23.35 -5.64
CA ARG A 158 -5.48 24.07 -4.61
C ARG A 158 -3.99 23.80 -4.71
N ASP A 159 -3.52 23.30 -5.86
CA ASP A 159 -2.11 22.96 -6.10
C ASP A 159 -1.55 21.91 -5.12
N CYS A 160 -2.42 21.06 -4.57
CA CYS A 160 -1.99 19.93 -3.75
C CYS A 160 -1.50 18.81 -4.67
N ASN A 161 -0.20 18.53 -4.61
CA ASN A 161 0.49 17.59 -5.48
C ASN A 161 0.81 16.24 -4.81
N PHE A 162 0.26 16.00 -3.62
CA PHE A 162 0.40 14.72 -2.92
C PHE A 162 -0.86 14.40 -2.12
N VAL A 163 -1.47 13.24 -2.41
CA VAL A 163 -2.67 12.75 -1.75
C VAL A 163 -2.39 11.39 -1.12
N GLU A 164 -3.02 11.12 0.02
CA GLU A 164 -3.18 9.75 0.54
C GLU A 164 -4.62 9.29 0.31
N LEU A 165 -4.80 8.00 0.05
CA LEU A 165 -6.10 7.36 -0.13
C LEU A 165 -6.09 5.97 0.50
N ASP A 166 -7.27 5.50 0.89
CA ASP A 166 -7.47 4.18 1.52
C ASP A 166 -8.13 3.22 0.53
N VAL A 167 -7.64 1.98 0.44
CA VAL A 167 -8.17 0.98 -0.50
C VAL A 167 -8.70 -0.26 0.21
N ARG A 168 -9.89 -0.69 -0.22
CA ARG A 168 -10.52 -1.97 0.09
C ARG A 168 -11.02 -2.64 -1.19
N SER A 169 -11.43 -3.89 -1.09
CA SER A 169 -12.10 -4.62 -2.17
C SER A 169 -13.59 -4.80 -1.86
N SER A 170 -14.37 -4.90 -2.93
CA SER A 170 -15.73 -5.43 -2.95
C SER A 170 -15.71 -6.93 -3.25
N ARG A 171 -16.85 -7.61 -3.06
CA ARG A 171 -16.98 -9.06 -3.25
C ARG A 171 -16.64 -9.52 -4.66
N ASP A 172 -17.00 -8.72 -5.66
CA ASP A 172 -16.74 -8.97 -7.08
C ASP A 172 -15.35 -8.48 -7.52
N GLY A 173 -14.50 -8.06 -6.58
CA GLY A 173 -13.08 -7.78 -6.79
C GLY A 173 -12.77 -6.37 -7.27
N HIS A 174 -13.73 -5.44 -7.26
CA HIS A 174 -13.44 -4.03 -7.54
C HIS A 174 -12.73 -3.38 -6.35
N LEU A 175 -11.67 -2.62 -6.62
CA LEU A 175 -10.96 -1.82 -5.62
C LEU A 175 -11.68 -0.50 -5.39
N VAL A 176 -12.23 -0.35 -4.19
CA VAL A 176 -13.00 0.80 -3.75
C VAL A 176 -12.21 1.63 -2.76
N LEU A 177 -12.36 2.95 -2.86
CA LEU A 177 -11.70 3.88 -1.95
C LEU A 177 -12.54 4.09 -0.70
N LEU A 178 -12.09 3.54 0.43
CA LEU A 178 -12.80 3.59 1.70
C LEU A 178 -11.87 3.24 2.87
N HIS A 179 -11.91 4.06 3.93
CA HIS A 179 -11.14 3.81 5.14
C HIS A 179 -11.71 2.67 6.00
N ASP A 180 -12.98 2.79 6.38
CA ASP A 180 -13.64 1.87 7.30
C ASP A 180 -14.07 0.58 6.59
N GLU A 181 -14.36 -0.48 7.34
CA GLU A 181 -14.91 -1.71 6.74
C GLU A 181 -16.30 -1.45 6.14
N GLY A 182 -17.10 -0.61 6.79
CA GLY A 182 -18.47 -0.30 6.41
C GLY A 182 -18.69 1.17 6.06
N LEU A 183 -19.94 1.51 5.72
CA LEU A 183 -20.35 2.86 5.33
C LEU A 183 -21.10 3.62 6.43
N GLY A 184 -21.32 3.01 7.60
CA GLY A 184 -22.12 3.58 8.68
C GLY A 184 -21.69 4.98 9.11
N ARG A 185 -20.38 5.23 9.26
CA ARG A 185 -19.87 6.57 9.63
C ARG A 185 -20.21 7.64 8.58
N LEU A 186 -20.05 7.31 7.30
CA LEU A 186 -20.19 8.28 6.19
C LEU A 186 -21.64 8.53 5.79
N THR A 187 -22.50 7.52 5.95
CA THR A 187 -23.85 7.50 5.36
C THR A 187 -24.98 7.34 6.38
N GLY A 188 -24.68 6.82 7.58
CA GLY A 188 -25.68 6.34 8.52
C GLY A 188 -26.32 4.99 8.15
N ALA A 189 -25.98 4.39 7.01
CA ALA A 189 -26.51 3.10 6.59
C ALA A 189 -25.91 1.94 7.39
N GLU A 190 -26.69 0.90 7.65
CA GLU A 190 -26.26 -0.33 8.35
C GLU A 190 -25.46 -1.27 7.44
N ILE A 191 -24.46 -0.73 6.74
CA ILE A 191 -23.51 -1.48 5.93
C ILE A 191 -22.22 -1.58 6.72
N ASN A 192 -21.97 -2.74 7.32
CA ASN A 192 -20.83 -2.95 8.22
C ASN A 192 -19.56 -3.41 7.51
N ASN A 193 -19.69 -4.03 6.32
CA ASN A 193 -18.54 -4.53 5.57
C ASN A 193 -18.81 -4.47 4.06
N VAL A 194 -18.00 -3.69 3.32
CA VAL A 194 -18.10 -3.57 1.86
C VAL A 194 -17.52 -4.78 1.10
N HIS A 195 -16.64 -5.55 1.74
CA HIS A 195 -16.03 -6.74 1.12
C HIS A 195 -17.04 -7.85 0.80
N VAL A 196 -18.22 -7.83 1.44
CA VAL A 196 -19.28 -8.84 1.20
C VAL A 196 -20.35 -8.37 0.21
N MET A 197 -20.20 -7.16 -0.35
CA MET A 197 -21.15 -6.56 -1.29
C MET A 197 -20.53 -6.44 -2.68
N ASP A 198 -21.36 -6.53 -3.71
CA ASP A 198 -20.92 -6.27 -5.09
C ASP A 198 -20.86 -4.77 -5.35
N TRP A 199 -19.99 -4.35 -6.27
CA TRP A 199 -19.84 -2.94 -6.64
C TRP A 199 -21.17 -2.29 -7.05
N ASP A 200 -22.00 -3.00 -7.81
CA ASP A 200 -23.29 -2.50 -8.30
C ASP A 200 -24.29 -2.17 -7.17
N GLU A 201 -24.14 -2.81 -6.00
CA GLU A 201 -25.00 -2.57 -4.83
C GLU A 201 -24.58 -1.32 -4.06
N ILE A 202 -23.29 -0.97 -4.06
CA ILE A 202 -22.73 0.10 -3.23
C ILE A 202 -22.37 1.38 -4.00
N LYS A 203 -22.20 1.31 -5.33
CA LYS A 203 -21.69 2.43 -6.15
C LYS A 203 -22.52 3.70 -6.11
N ASN A 204 -23.82 3.61 -5.88
CA ASN A 204 -24.75 4.75 -5.90
C ASN A 204 -25.03 5.32 -4.50
N ILE A 205 -24.37 4.82 -3.46
CA ILE A 205 -24.57 5.31 -2.10
C ILE A 205 -23.90 6.69 -1.97
N ASP A 206 -24.62 7.67 -1.38
CA ASP A 206 -24.08 8.99 -1.10
C ASP A 206 -23.21 8.96 0.17
N ILE A 207 -21.90 8.79 -0.01
CA ILE A 207 -20.89 8.79 1.05
C ILE A 207 -20.48 10.18 1.52
N GLY A 208 -21.01 11.24 0.90
CA GLY A 208 -20.89 12.62 1.37
C GLY A 208 -21.96 13.03 2.39
N ALA A 209 -22.94 12.15 2.66
CA ALA A 209 -24.16 12.49 3.38
C ALA A 209 -23.93 13.08 4.79
N ASN A 210 -22.95 12.56 5.54
CA ASN A 210 -22.61 13.03 6.88
C ASN A 210 -21.44 14.04 6.92
N HIS A 211 -20.92 14.47 5.77
CA HIS A 211 -19.80 15.41 5.75
C HIS A 211 -20.24 16.82 6.20
N PRO A 212 -19.45 17.54 7.03
CA PRO A 212 -19.81 18.90 7.48
C PRO A 212 -20.11 19.87 6.34
N ASN A 213 -19.39 19.75 5.22
CA ASN A 213 -19.56 20.57 4.02
C ASN A 213 -20.54 19.98 2.98
N ARG A 214 -21.45 19.05 3.35
CA ARG A 214 -22.42 18.40 2.42
C ARG A 214 -23.22 19.37 1.53
N GLN A 215 -23.40 20.61 1.94
CA GLN A 215 -24.10 21.61 1.13
C GLN A 215 -23.36 21.95 -0.17
N GLN A 216 -22.02 21.88 -0.15
CA GLN A 216 -21.15 22.11 -1.30
C GLN A 216 -20.96 20.83 -2.13
N PHE A 217 -21.14 19.66 -1.51
CA PHE A 217 -20.87 18.35 -2.12
C PHE A 217 -22.12 17.47 -2.01
N LYS A 218 -22.93 17.46 -3.07
CA LYS A 218 -24.16 16.66 -3.16
C LYS A 218 -23.92 15.39 -3.97
N GLU A 219 -24.55 14.29 -3.57
CA GLU A 219 -24.55 13.01 -4.29
C GLU A 219 -23.12 12.53 -4.57
N VAL A 220 -22.33 12.40 -3.50
CA VAL A 220 -20.94 11.99 -3.61
C VAL A 220 -20.84 10.49 -3.43
N HIS A 221 -20.32 9.81 -4.43
CA HIS A 221 -20.27 8.35 -4.47
C HIS A 221 -18.89 7.78 -4.19
N LEU A 222 -18.84 6.48 -3.90
CA LEU A 222 -17.60 5.72 -3.82
C LEU A 222 -16.81 5.85 -5.13
N CYS A 223 -15.49 5.87 -5.00
CA CYS A 223 -14.58 5.98 -6.13
C CYS A 223 -13.81 4.66 -6.30
N LEU A 224 -13.62 4.23 -7.55
CA LEU A 224 -12.73 3.11 -7.86
C LEU A 224 -11.27 3.59 -7.86
N LEU A 225 -10.36 2.75 -7.38
CA LEU A 225 -8.93 3.08 -7.36
C LEU A 225 -8.40 3.44 -8.75
N ASP A 226 -8.77 2.66 -9.77
CA ASP A 226 -8.29 2.89 -11.14
C ASP A 226 -8.66 4.27 -11.68
N ASP A 227 -9.87 4.76 -11.36
CA ASP A 227 -10.33 6.08 -11.81
C ASP A 227 -9.67 7.21 -11.05
N ALA A 228 -9.48 7.04 -9.73
CA ALA A 228 -8.72 7.98 -8.91
C ALA A 228 -7.26 8.09 -9.39
N LEU A 229 -6.57 6.96 -9.59
CA LEU A 229 -5.18 6.96 -10.05
C LEU A 229 -5.03 7.61 -11.43
N LYS A 230 -5.92 7.30 -12.38
CA LYS A 230 -5.91 7.96 -13.70
C LYS A 230 -6.03 9.48 -13.57
N TYR A 231 -6.98 9.95 -12.76
CA TYR A 231 -7.19 11.38 -12.56
C TYR A 231 -5.99 12.04 -11.86
N LEU A 232 -5.49 11.46 -10.78
CA LEU A 232 -4.36 12.00 -10.00
C LEU A 232 -3.08 12.07 -10.84
N LEU A 233 -2.74 10.99 -11.55
CA LEU A 233 -1.55 10.96 -12.40
C LEU A 233 -1.65 11.93 -13.59
N ALA A 234 -2.85 12.10 -14.18
CA ALA A 234 -3.07 13.06 -15.24
C ALA A 234 -2.86 14.52 -14.79
N ASN A 235 -2.98 14.79 -13.48
CA ASN A 235 -2.76 16.10 -12.87
C ASN A 235 -1.42 16.20 -12.10
N ASP A 236 -0.47 15.31 -12.39
CA ASP A 236 0.86 15.27 -11.77
C ASP A 236 0.86 15.05 -10.24
N VAL A 237 -0.22 14.53 -9.68
CA VAL A 237 -0.37 14.28 -8.24
C VAL A 237 0.26 12.95 -7.87
N ARG A 238 1.08 12.96 -6.81
CA ARG A 238 1.67 11.76 -6.21
C ARG A 238 0.73 11.15 -5.17
N VAL A 239 0.84 9.84 -4.96
CA VAL A 239 -0.19 9.09 -4.22
C VAL A 239 0.41 8.16 -3.18
N ILE A 240 -0.13 8.21 -1.95
CA ILE A 240 0.05 7.15 -0.97
C ILE A 240 -1.21 6.27 -1.01
N ILE A 241 -1.03 4.99 -1.30
CA ILE A 241 -2.10 3.99 -1.35
C ILE A 241 -2.07 3.20 -0.04
N ASP A 242 -2.89 3.57 0.94
CA ASP A 242 -3.00 2.85 2.21
C ASP A 242 -3.96 1.66 2.07
N VAL A 243 -3.43 0.45 2.12
CA VAL A 243 -4.19 -0.78 1.96
C VAL A 243 -4.78 -1.20 3.30
N LYS A 244 -6.12 -1.16 3.37
CA LYS A 244 -6.89 -1.55 4.56
C LYS A 244 -7.42 -2.98 4.50
N GLY A 245 -7.58 -3.52 3.29
CA GLY A 245 -7.95 -4.93 3.08
C GLY A 245 -6.76 -5.87 3.28
N GLU A 246 -7.04 -7.14 3.55
CA GLU A 246 -6.02 -8.19 3.68
C GLU A 246 -6.26 -9.37 2.72
N ASP A 247 -7.34 -9.29 1.96
CA ASP A 247 -7.84 -10.27 1.02
C ASP A 247 -6.96 -10.38 -0.23
N LYS A 248 -7.23 -11.40 -1.03
CA LYS A 248 -6.43 -11.68 -2.23
C LYS A 248 -6.74 -10.67 -3.33
N GLU A 249 -7.99 -10.21 -3.37
CA GLU A 249 -8.55 -9.30 -4.37
C GLU A 249 -7.86 -7.94 -4.28
N VAL A 250 -7.65 -7.41 -3.07
CA VAL A 250 -6.89 -6.17 -2.86
C VAL A 250 -5.43 -6.31 -3.29
N VAL A 251 -4.77 -7.42 -2.94
CA VAL A 251 -3.39 -7.67 -3.35
C VAL A 251 -3.27 -7.77 -4.87
N ASP A 252 -4.12 -8.58 -5.51
CA ASP A 252 -4.11 -8.78 -6.96
C ASP A 252 -4.46 -7.51 -7.72
N GLY A 253 -5.40 -6.73 -7.21
CA GLY A 253 -5.81 -5.45 -7.76
C GLY A 253 -4.70 -4.40 -7.68
N ILE A 254 -3.98 -4.30 -6.56
CA ILE A 254 -2.81 -3.40 -6.44
C ILE A 254 -1.72 -3.80 -7.45
N VAL A 255 -1.39 -5.09 -7.54
CA VAL A 255 -0.39 -5.57 -8.50
C VAL A 255 -0.84 -5.31 -9.94
N LYS A 256 -2.14 -5.45 -10.23
CA LYS A 256 -2.72 -5.10 -11.53
C LYS A 256 -2.59 -3.60 -11.81
N ALA A 257 -2.93 -2.72 -10.87
CA ALA A 257 -2.83 -1.27 -11.05
C ALA A 257 -1.40 -0.81 -11.41
N PHE A 258 -0.39 -1.34 -10.72
CA PHE A 258 1.02 -1.07 -11.05
C PHE A 258 1.47 -1.69 -12.39
N SER A 259 0.89 -2.82 -12.79
CA SER A 259 1.15 -3.42 -14.11
C SER A 259 0.53 -2.63 -15.26
N ASP A 260 -0.66 -2.08 -15.05
CA ASP A 260 -1.42 -1.35 -16.08
C ASP A 260 -0.93 0.11 -16.22
N GLN A 261 -0.37 0.67 -15.16
CA GLN A 261 0.12 2.06 -15.12
C GLN A 261 1.61 2.12 -14.71
N PRO A 262 2.55 1.97 -15.66
CA PRO A 262 3.98 1.94 -15.35
C PRO A 262 4.51 3.21 -14.64
N ASN A 263 3.90 4.37 -14.90
CA ASN A 263 4.27 5.63 -14.24
C ASN A 263 3.98 5.64 -12.74
N LEU A 264 3.11 4.74 -12.26
CA LEU A 264 2.75 4.64 -10.85
C LEU A 264 3.95 4.28 -9.96
N HIS A 265 4.93 3.54 -10.50
CA HIS A 265 6.18 3.22 -9.81
C HIS A 265 7.01 4.45 -9.40
N GLN A 266 6.85 5.57 -10.09
CA GLN A 266 7.60 6.81 -9.82
C GLN A 266 6.76 7.86 -9.08
N ARG A 267 5.48 7.57 -8.86
CA ARG A 267 4.50 8.54 -8.36
C ARG A 267 3.71 8.05 -7.16
N ALA A 268 3.76 6.76 -6.85
CA ALA A 268 2.99 6.19 -5.75
C ALA A 268 3.78 5.26 -4.84
N VAL A 269 3.36 5.26 -3.57
CA VAL A 269 3.82 4.36 -2.52
C VAL A 269 2.63 3.58 -2.01
N VAL A 270 2.81 2.29 -1.73
CA VAL A 270 1.78 1.48 -1.09
C VAL A 270 2.12 1.34 0.39
N THR A 271 1.14 1.50 1.26
CA THR A 271 1.30 1.37 2.71
C THR A 271 0.30 0.38 3.26
N SER A 272 0.63 -0.21 4.40
CA SER A 272 -0.34 -1.00 5.17
C SER A 272 0.10 -1.08 6.62
N PHE A 273 -0.87 -1.16 7.52
CA PHE A 273 -0.61 -1.53 8.91
C PHE A 273 -0.22 -2.99 9.06
N ASN A 274 -0.74 -3.87 8.19
CA ASN A 274 -0.42 -5.29 8.20
C ASN A 274 0.76 -5.55 7.25
N PRO A 275 1.97 -5.85 7.77
CA PRO A 275 3.15 -6.08 6.93
C PRO A 275 3.02 -7.33 6.04
N PHE A 276 2.14 -8.27 6.37
CA PHE A 276 1.90 -9.45 5.53
C PHE A 276 1.23 -9.09 4.21
N VAL A 277 0.42 -8.02 4.15
CA VAL A 277 -0.18 -7.54 2.91
C VAL A 277 0.92 -7.07 1.95
N LEU A 278 1.87 -6.29 2.45
CA LEU A 278 3.02 -5.84 1.68
C LEU A 278 3.85 -7.03 1.17
N TYR A 279 4.10 -8.01 2.02
CA TYR A 279 4.80 -9.24 1.62
C TYR A 279 4.05 -10.01 0.53
N ARG A 280 2.71 -10.10 0.61
CA ARG A 280 1.88 -10.75 -0.42
C ARG A 280 1.92 -10.02 -1.75
N VAL A 281 1.86 -8.68 -1.74
CA VAL A 281 2.04 -7.85 -2.96
C VAL A 281 3.38 -8.16 -3.62
N LEU A 282 4.46 -8.21 -2.84
CA LEU A 282 5.79 -8.54 -3.36
C LEU A 282 5.89 -9.94 -3.95
N LEU A 283 5.37 -10.93 -3.23
CA LEU A 283 5.37 -12.31 -3.71
C LEU A 283 4.59 -12.43 -5.02
N GLU A 284 3.47 -11.72 -5.16
CA GLU A 284 2.66 -11.79 -6.36
C GLU A 284 3.34 -11.09 -7.55
N VAL A 285 4.00 -9.95 -7.34
CA VAL A 285 4.86 -9.33 -8.37
C VAL A 285 5.96 -10.31 -8.83
N ALA A 286 6.69 -10.91 -7.89
CA ALA A 286 7.77 -11.86 -8.21
C ALA A 286 7.24 -13.11 -8.94
N ARG A 287 6.09 -13.65 -8.51
CA ARG A 287 5.42 -14.78 -9.17
C ARG A 287 5.03 -14.45 -10.61
N ARG A 288 4.43 -13.28 -10.86
CA ARG A 288 4.03 -12.86 -12.20
C ARG A 288 5.25 -12.67 -13.11
N ALA A 289 6.35 -12.11 -12.59
CA ALA A 289 7.60 -12.00 -13.31
C ALA A 289 8.21 -13.37 -13.66
N LEU A 290 8.22 -14.31 -12.70
CA LEU A 290 8.71 -15.66 -12.91
C LEU A 290 7.87 -16.41 -13.96
N ARG A 291 6.54 -16.30 -13.91
CA ARG A 291 5.64 -16.91 -14.91
C ARG A 291 5.96 -16.40 -16.32
N ARG A 292 6.22 -15.09 -16.48
CA ARG A 292 6.65 -14.49 -17.76
C ARG A 292 7.98 -15.08 -18.24
N LEU A 293 8.96 -15.24 -17.35
CA LEU A 293 10.27 -15.84 -17.69
C LEU A 293 10.17 -17.32 -18.07
N VAL A 294 9.29 -18.07 -17.41
CA VAL A 294 9.10 -19.51 -17.63
C VAL A 294 8.09 -19.81 -18.75
N GLY A 295 7.52 -18.77 -19.39
CA GLY A 295 6.56 -18.92 -20.49
C GLY A 295 5.22 -19.55 -20.06
N GLN A 296 4.86 -19.47 -18.78
CA GLN A 296 3.57 -19.97 -18.30
C GLN A 296 2.50 -18.87 -18.41
N PRO A 297 1.35 -19.15 -19.07
CA PRO A 297 0.28 -18.16 -19.19
C PRO A 297 -0.31 -17.82 -17.81
N ALA A 298 -0.79 -16.59 -17.67
CA ALA A 298 -1.51 -16.19 -16.47
C ALA A 298 -2.76 -17.08 -16.29
N ALA A 299 -3.12 -17.41 -15.05
CA ALA A 299 -4.18 -18.36 -14.72
C ALA A 299 -5.56 -18.04 -15.36
N GLY A 300 -5.78 -16.81 -15.86
CA GLY A 300 -6.98 -16.43 -16.61
C GLY A 300 -6.97 -16.73 -18.12
N GLU A 301 -5.79 -16.87 -18.76
CA GLU A 301 -5.70 -17.13 -20.21
C GLU A 301 -5.87 -18.62 -20.55
N ALA A 302 -5.54 -19.51 -19.60
CA ALA A 302 -5.69 -20.96 -19.77
C ALA A 302 -7.16 -21.40 -19.91
N VAL A 303 -8.12 -20.61 -19.42
CA VAL A 303 -9.56 -20.90 -19.52
C VAL A 303 -10.08 -20.61 -20.95
N LEU A 304 -9.59 -19.55 -21.60
CA LEU A 304 -9.95 -19.19 -22.98
C LEU A 304 -9.31 -20.11 -24.03
N ALA A 305 -8.12 -20.64 -23.75
CA ALA A 305 -7.47 -21.62 -24.65
C ALA A 305 -8.19 -22.99 -24.67
N ARG A 306 -8.96 -23.33 -23.63
CA ARG A 306 -9.74 -24.58 -23.59
C ARG A 306 -11.12 -24.47 -24.23
N SER A 307 -11.72 -23.28 -24.31
CA SER A 307 -13.03 -23.08 -24.96
C SER A 307 -12.94 -22.96 -26.49
N SER A 308 -11.74 -22.70 -27.04
CA SER A 308 -11.50 -22.54 -28.48
C SER A 308 -11.09 -23.84 -29.21
N ALA A 309 -10.90 -24.95 -28.49
CA ALA A 309 -10.67 -26.25 -29.10
C ALA A 309 -11.97 -26.82 -29.68
N ARG A 310 -12.26 -26.49 -30.95
CA ARG A 310 -13.33 -27.14 -31.74
C ARG A 310 -13.08 -28.66 -31.77
N PRO A 311 -14.10 -29.52 -31.53
CA PRO A 311 -13.97 -30.94 -31.77
C PRO A 311 -13.76 -31.18 -33.28
N LEU A 312 -12.75 -31.99 -33.63
CA LEU A 312 -12.54 -32.44 -35.01
C LEU A 312 -13.79 -33.21 -35.50
N PRO A 313 -14.23 -33.01 -36.76
CA PRO A 313 -15.39 -33.72 -37.29
C PRO A 313 -15.10 -35.22 -37.39
N ARG A 314 -16.01 -36.04 -36.84
CA ARG A 314 -15.99 -37.50 -37.00
C ARG A 314 -16.14 -37.83 -38.48
N GLN A 315 -15.12 -38.45 -39.06
CA GLN A 315 -15.24 -39.10 -40.37
C GLN A 315 -16.14 -40.33 -40.21
N HIS A 316 -17.35 -40.27 -40.78
CA HIS A 316 -18.18 -41.45 -40.95
C HIS A 316 -17.58 -42.30 -42.08
N ALA A 317 -17.09 -43.48 -41.71
CA ALA A 317 -16.75 -44.52 -42.68
C ALA A 317 -18.04 -45.00 -43.35
N ALA A 318 -18.16 -44.73 -44.65
CA ALA A 318 -19.09 -45.43 -45.52
C ALA A 318 -18.53 -46.84 -45.78
N GLY A 319 -19.18 -47.86 -45.22
CA GLY A 319 -18.98 -49.26 -45.57
C GLY A 319 -20.31 -49.84 -45.99
N GLY A 320 -20.44 -50.15 -47.28
CA GLY A 320 -21.62 -50.82 -47.83
C GLY A 320 -21.62 -52.32 -47.54
N ALA A 321 -22.83 -52.85 -47.36
CA ALA A 321 -23.36 -54.11 -47.89
C ALA A 321 -24.87 -54.12 -47.60
#